data_AF-A0A3D2F055-F1
#
_entry.id   AF-A0A3D2F055-F1
#
_cell.length_a   1.000
_cell.length_b   1.000
_cell.length_c   1.000
_cell.angle_alpha   90.00
_cell.angle_beta   90.00
_cell.angle_gamma   90.00
#
_symmetry.space_group_name_H-M   'P 1'
#
loop_
_entity.id
_entity.type
_entity.pdbx_description
1 polymer ?
#
loop_
_entity_poly.entity_id
_entity_poly.type
_entity_poly.pdbx_seq_one_letter_code
_entity_poly.pdbx_strand_id
1 'polypeptide(L)'
;MDKLLAREIRLYRAVLFGRQRAKYEPVGTVWFDHFGKAWYKVGKDLWEYVGKEKGDAKTISNSAMEQLHEKDIIPILADGVDFSPNPDDEDAPLYQGIFGTKRVLTSELVPYLAQAMRTLSCRAAMVCEGINLSTGKASKTAKPIVIDIHGCLSLPARSIPACHLDKDKDALQLSDAFQYCSDISSSIIKREAEILKMLVEYDAAYRSLLQFAGTFDEFLLELRWTLAGSIRQSASVIGWMGRIPCFLASCDAYPPPDKVR
;
A
#
# COMPACT_ATOMS: atom_id res chain seq x y z
N MET A 1 -6.14 -23.24 -11.24
CA MET A 1 -6.93 -22.22 -10.52
C MET A 1 -6.02 -21.33 -9.68
N ASP A 2 -5.24 -21.91 -8.77
CA ASP A 2 -4.38 -21.18 -7.82
C ASP A 2 -3.44 -20.17 -8.48
N LYS A 3 -2.87 -20.49 -9.65
CA LYS A 3 -2.02 -19.57 -10.42
C LYS A 3 -2.75 -18.28 -10.81
N LEU A 4 -4.04 -18.36 -11.17
CA LEU A 4 -4.86 -17.21 -11.55
C LEU A 4 -5.21 -16.37 -10.33
N LEU A 5 -5.65 -16.99 -9.23
CA LEU A 5 -5.95 -16.27 -7.99
C LEU A 5 -4.69 -15.61 -7.40
N ALA A 6 -3.54 -16.29 -7.47
CA ALA A 6 -2.26 -15.72 -7.04
C ALA A 6 -1.87 -14.49 -7.89
N ARG A 7 -2.19 -14.49 -9.20
CA ARG A 7 -2.01 -13.30 -10.05
C ARG A 7 -2.86 -12.14 -9.58
N GLU A 8 -4.14 -12.38 -9.26
CA GLU A 8 -5.03 -11.31 -8.79
C GLU A 8 -4.56 -10.70 -7.46
N ILE A 9 -4.05 -11.52 -6.53
CA ILE A 9 -3.44 -11.02 -5.29
C ILE A 9 -2.22 -10.15 -5.59
N ARG A 10 -1.33 -10.56 -6.52
CA ARG A 10 -0.15 -9.78 -6.89
C ARG A 10 -0.53 -8.43 -7.49
N LEU A 11 -1.52 -8.43 -8.38
CA LEU A 11 -2.03 -7.19 -8.99
C LEU A 11 -2.61 -6.26 -7.91
N TYR A 12 -3.49 -6.78 -7.06
CA TYR A 12 -4.07 -6.04 -5.94
C TYR A 12 -3.00 -5.41 -5.03
N ARG A 13 -1.97 -6.17 -4.63
CA ARG A 13 -0.89 -5.64 -3.80
C ARG A 13 -0.03 -4.61 -4.53
N ALA A 14 0.16 -4.75 -5.84
CA ALA A 14 0.84 -3.73 -6.64
C ALA A 14 0.04 -2.41 -6.68
N VAL A 15 -1.30 -2.47 -6.64
CA VAL A 15 -2.15 -1.27 -6.50
C VAL A 15 -1.95 -0.59 -5.14
N LEU A 16 -1.88 -1.37 -4.06
CA LEU A 16 -1.72 -0.84 -2.71
C LEU A 16 -0.36 -0.17 -2.48
N PHE A 17 0.72 -0.87 -2.85
CA PHE A 17 2.09 -0.50 -2.49
C PHE A 17 2.87 0.15 -3.63
N GLY A 18 2.38 0.04 -4.86
CA GLY A 18 3.09 0.48 -6.04
C GLY A 18 4.12 -0.55 -6.50
N ARG A 19 4.89 -0.18 -7.51
CA ARG A 19 6.00 -0.98 -8.02
C ARG A 19 7.16 -0.06 -8.38
N GLN A 20 8.37 -0.41 -7.96
CA GLN A 20 9.56 0.33 -8.34
C GLN A 20 9.94 0.02 -9.79
N ARG A 21 10.76 0.89 -10.41
CA ARG A 21 11.34 0.59 -11.72
C ARG A 21 12.29 -0.60 -11.60
N ALA A 22 12.40 -1.39 -12.67
CA ALA A 22 13.20 -2.61 -12.67
C ALA A 22 14.67 -2.30 -12.34
N LYS A 23 15.17 -1.12 -12.71
CA LYS A 23 16.51 -0.62 -12.37
C LYS A 23 16.78 -0.54 -10.86
N TYR A 24 15.79 -0.11 -10.07
CA TYR A 24 15.95 0.15 -8.64
C TYR A 24 15.65 -1.06 -7.75
N GLU A 25 15.07 -2.11 -8.32
CA GLU A 25 14.82 -3.36 -7.59
C GLU A 25 16.12 -4.01 -7.12
N PRO A 26 16.19 -4.57 -5.90
CA PRO A 26 17.35 -5.31 -5.45
C PRO A 26 17.53 -6.63 -6.22
N VAL A 27 18.78 -7.10 -6.31
CA VAL A 27 19.08 -8.47 -6.74
C VAL A 27 18.39 -9.42 -5.77
N GLY A 28 17.66 -10.40 -6.29
CA GLY A 28 16.76 -11.23 -5.47
C GLY A 28 15.28 -11.03 -5.73
N THR A 29 14.88 -9.89 -6.29
CA THR A 29 13.46 -9.60 -6.57
C THR A 29 12.91 -10.54 -7.64
N VAL A 30 11.65 -10.96 -7.46
CA VAL A 30 10.90 -11.75 -8.44
C VAL A 30 9.74 -10.94 -9.02
N TRP A 31 9.69 -10.80 -10.33
CA TRP A 31 8.57 -10.22 -11.06
C TRP A 31 7.86 -11.29 -11.89
N PHE A 32 6.60 -11.03 -12.23
CA PHE A 32 5.82 -11.88 -13.11
C PHE A 32 5.49 -11.12 -14.39
N ASP A 33 5.59 -11.80 -15.54
CA ASP A 33 5.11 -11.24 -16.81
C ASP A 33 3.61 -11.47 -17.01
N HIS A 34 3.03 -10.85 -18.03
CA HIS A 34 1.61 -10.98 -18.36
C HIS A 34 1.15 -12.42 -18.70
N PHE A 35 2.08 -13.35 -18.96
CA PHE A 35 1.82 -14.78 -19.13
C PHE A 35 1.95 -15.57 -17.81
N GLY A 36 2.31 -14.90 -16.71
CA GLY A 36 2.53 -15.48 -15.40
C GLY A 36 3.81 -16.31 -15.33
N LYS A 37 4.85 -15.95 -16.09
CA LYS A 37 6.22 -16.47 -15.94
C LYS A 37 6.95 -15.67 -14.88
N ALA A 38 7.66 -16.36 -13.99
CA ALA A 38 8.44 -15.74 -12.93
C ALA A 38 9.84 -15.38 -13.44
N TRP A 39 10.24 -14.13 -13.25
CA TRP A 39 11.54 -13.57 -13.61
C TRP A 39 12.23 -13.14 -12.34
N TYR A 40 13.45 -13.60 -12.12
CA TYR A 40 14.27 -13.32 -10.94
C TYR A 40 15.40 -12.38 -11.32
N LYS A 41 15.60 -11.32 -10.54
CA LYS A 41 16.69 -10.35 -10.78
C LYS A 41 18.02 -10.94 -10.31
N VAL A 42 18.90 -11.26 -11.26
CA VAL A 42 20.23 -11.85 -11.01
C VAL A 42 21.31 -10.79 -10.93
N GLY A 43 21.15 -9.69 -11.67
CA GLY A 43 22.15 -8.62 -11.74
C GLY A 43 21.50 -7.25 -11.84
N LYS A 44 22.32 -6.20 -11.90
CA LYS A 44 21.85 -4.81 -11.94
C LYS A 44 20.86 -4.55 -13.08
N ASP A 45 21.15 -5.10 -14.25
CA ASP A 45 20.36 -4.94 -15.48
C ASP A 45 19.89 -6.27 -16.09
N LEU A 46 19.89 -7.34 -15.30
CA LEU A 46 19.65 -8.71 -15.78
C LEU A 46 18.60 -9.44 -14.95
N TRP A 47 17.56 -9.90 -15.64
CA TRP A 47 16.51 -10.77 -15.11
C TRP A 47 16.62 -12.13 -15.77
N GLU A 48 16.45 -13.21 -15.00
CA GLU A 48 16.48 -14.58 -15.48
C GLU A 48 15.14 -15.28 -15.25
N TYR A 49 14.68 -16.04 -16.23
CA TYR A 49 13.45 -16.80 -16.12
C TYR A 49 13.60 -17.99 -15.17
N VAL A 50 12.70 -18.09 -14.19
CA VAL A 50 12.63 -19.21 -13.23
C VAL A 50 11.70 -20.28 -13.80
N GLY A 51 12.19 -21.07 -14.75
CA GLY A 51 11.43 -22.16 -15.35
C GLY A 51 12.27 -23.12 -16.19
N LYS A 52 11.66 -24.26 -16.56
CA LYS A 52 12.32 -25.35 -17.31
C LYS A 52 12.00 -25.37 -18.81
N GLU A 53 11.51 -24.27 -19.38
CA GLU A 53 11.15 -24.25 -20.81
C GLU A 53 12.39 -24.21 -21.70
N LYS A 54 12.48 -25.17 -22.62
CA LYS A 54 13.50 -25.23 -23.66
C LYS A 54 13.09 -24.31 -24.80
N GLY A 55 13.68 -23.11 -24.89
CA GLY A 55 13.62 -22.28 -26.10
C GLY A 55 13.41 -20.79 -25.90
N ASP A 56 12.94 -20.34 -24.73
CA ASP A 56 12.76 -18.91 -24.46
C ASP A 56 14.06 -18.22 -24.07
N ALA A 57 14.14 -16.91 -24.31
CA ALA A 57 15.23 -16.08 -23.83
C ALA A 57 15.35 -16.27 -22.31
N LYS A 58 16.47 -16.87 -21.89
CA LYS A 58 16.73 -17.15 -20.47
C LYS A 58 16.85 -15.86 -19.66
N THR A 59 17.23 -14.77 -20.32
CA THR A 59 17.49 -13.50 -19.66
C THR A 59 16.91 -12.31 -20.42
N ILE A 60 16.47 -11.29 -19.70
CA ILE A 60 15.97 -10.01 -20.24
C ILE A 60 16.55 -8.81 -19.48
N SER A 61 16.51 -7.64 -20.10
CA SER A 61 16.95 -6.37 -19.51
C SER A 61 15.87 -5.73 -18.63
N ASN A 62 16.26 -4.72 -17.84
CA ASN A 62 15.32 -3.90 -17.04
C ASN A 62 14.19 -3.29 -17.89
N SER A 63 14.53 -2.68 -19.03
CA SER A 63 13.54 -2.05 -19.92
C SER A 63 12.57 -3.06 -20.53
N ALA A 64 13.05 -4.25 -20.91
CA ALA A 64 12.20 -5.33 -21.39
C ALA A 64 11.26 -5.85 -20.27
N MET A 65 11.77 -5.99 -19.05
CA MET A 65 10.97 -6.41 -17.90
C MET A 65 9.87 -5.39 -17.57
N GLU A 66 10.14 -4.08 -17.68
CA GLU A 66 9.15 -3.01 -17.49
C GLU A 66 8.04 -2.99 -18.55
N GLN A 67 8.28 -3.56 -19.73
CA GLN A 67 7.25 -3.72 -20.75
C GLN A 67 6.46 -5.01 -20.56
N LEU A 68 7.11 -6.09 -20.11
CA LEU A 68 6.52 -7.42 -20.02
C LEU A 68 5.72 -7.69 -18.75
N HIS A 69 6.00 -6.98 -17.66
CA HIS A 69 5.42 -7.28 -16.34
C HIS A 69 3.89 -7.22 -16.30
N GLU A 70 3.31 -7.96 -15.35
CA GLU A 70 1.88 -7.90 -15.03
C GLU A 70 1.49 -6.48 -14.61
N LYS A 71 0.73 -5.78 -15.46
CA LYS A 71 0.15 -4.46 -15.19
C LYS A 71 -1.33 -4.61 -14.84
N ASP A 72 -1.73 -3.90 -13.80
CA ASP A 72 -3.14 -3.62 -13.58
C ASP A 72 -3.51 -2.37 -14.39
N ILE A 73 -4.53 -2.46 -15.24
CA ILE A 73 -5.08 -1.30 -15.93
C ILE A 73 -6.08 -0.68 -14.95
N ILE A 74 -5.58 0.16 -14.04
CA ILE A 74 -6.44 1.02 -13.24
C ILE A 74 -6.87 2.16 -14.19
N PRO A 75 -8.16 2.31 -14.50
CA PRO A 75 -8.59 3.48 -15.25
C PRO A 75 -8.28 4.72 -14.41
N ILE A 76 -7.46 5.60 -14.97
CA ILE A 76 -7.25 6.96 -14.45
C ILE A 76 -8.64 7.60 -14.44
N LEU A 77 -9.26 7.70 -13.27
CA LEU A 77 -10.52 8.42 -13.13
C LEU A 77 -10.26 9.88 -13.48
N ALA A 78 -11.10 10.46 -14.34
CA ALA A 78 -10.95 11.82 -14.88
C ALA A 78 -10.92 12.94 -13.81
N ASP A 79 -11.32 12.63 -12.57
CA ASP A 79 -11.26 13.51 -11.39
C ASP A 79 -10.44 12.90 -10.23
N GLY A 80 -9.64 11.85 -10.49
CA GLY A 80 -8.93 11.07 -9.48
C GLY A 80 -7.48 11.52 -9.25
N VAL A 81 -6.94 11.15 -8.07
CA VAL A 81 -5.49 11.23 -7.79
C VAL A 81 -4.74 10.50 -8.90
N ASP A 82 -3.85 11.21 -9.59
CA ASP A 82 -3.00 10.60 -10.61
C ASP A 82 -1.95 9.73 -9.91
N PHE A 83 -2.10 8.41 -10.04
CA PHE A 83 -1.13 7.43 -9.56
C PHE A 83 -0.05 7.12 -10.61
N SER A 84 -0.12 7.77 -11.78
CA SER A 84 0.93 7.70 -12.79
C SER A 84 2.19 8.37 -12.23
N PRO A 85 3.38 7.77 -12.44
CA PRO A 85 4.60 8.45 -12.06
C PRO A 85 4.73 9.76 -12.81
N ASN A 86 5.29 10.76 -12.12
CA ASN A 86 5.68 12.00 -12.76
C ASN A 86 6.70 11.66 -13.87
N PRO A 87 6.40 11.93 -15.15
CA PRO A 87 7.27 11.51 -16.25
C PRO A 87 8.66 12.14 -16.18
N ASP A 88 8.80 13.27 -15.49
CA ASP A 88 10.04 14.02 -15.35
C ASP A 88 10.96 13.50 -14.23
N ASP A 89 10.47 12.57 -13.39
CA ASP A 89 11.24 12.00 -12.28
C ASP A 89 11.72 10.58 -12.66
N GLU A 90 12.98 10.46 -13.07
CA GLU A 90 13.60 9.18 -13.43
C GLU A 90 13.67 8.22 -12.23
N ASP A 91 13.68 8.74 -11.00
CA ASP A 91 13.73 7.97 -9.76
C ASP A 91 12.33 7.62 -9.23
N ALA A 92 11.27 8.14 -9.85
CA ALA A 92 9.90 7.81 -9.46
C ALA A 92 9.59 6.32 -9.71
N PRO A 93 8.79 5.70 -8.82
CA PRO A 93 8.34 4.32 -8.99
C PRO A 93 7.62 4.14 -10.33
N LEU A 94 7.63 2.94 -10.89
CA LEU A 94 6.96 2.66 -12.15
C LEU A 94 5.43 2.88 -12.08
N TYR A 95 4.86 2.67 -10.89
CA TYR A 95 3.49 3.05 -10.53
C TYR A 95 3.43 3.36 -9.04
N GLN A 96 2.76 4.45 -8.65
CA GLN A 96 2.64 4.85 -7.26
C GLN A 96 1.45 4.15 -6.59
N GLY A 97 1.73 3.41 -5.51
CA GLY A 97 0.67 2.75 -4.74
C GLY A 97 -0.18 3.74 -3.94
N ILE A 98 -1.37 3.30 -3.54
CA ILE A 98 -2.28 4.09 -2.71
C ILE A 98 -1.59 4.56 -1.41
N PHE A 99 -0.85 3.69 -0.73
CA PHE A 99 -0.11 4.05 0.49
C PHE A 99 1.12 4.94 0.22
N GLY A 100 1.61 4.94 -1.02
CA GLY A 100 2.74 5.78 -1.45
C GLY A 100 2.37 7.25 -1.63
N THR A 101 1.09 7.61 -1.58
CA THR A 101 0.62 9.00 -1.70
C THR A 101 1.04 9.83 -0.49
N LYS A 102 1.76 10.92 -0.74
CA LYS A 102 2.26 11.84 0.29
C LYS A 102 1.24 12.96 0.53
N ARG A 103 1.26 13.55 1.73
CA ARG A 103 0.45 14.74 2.12
C ARG A 103 -1.07 14.54 2.11
N VAL A 104 -1.52 13.30 2.24
CA VAL A 104 -2.92 12.92 2.29
C VAL A 104 -3.20 12.30 3.65
N LEU A 105 -4.41 12.41 4.19
CA LEU A 105 -4.80 11.70 5.40
C LEU A 105 -5.19 10.26 5.07
N THR A 106 -4.99 9.30 5.98
CA THR A 106 -5.43 7.93 5.77
C THR A 106 -6.94 7.83 5.51
N SER A 107 -7.74 8.74 6.09
CA SER A 107 -9.19 8.86 5.84
C SER A 107 -9.53 9.18 4.38
N GLU A 108 -8.72 10.00 3.72
CA GLU A 108 -8.89 10.36 2.30
C GLU A 108 -8.52 9.21 1.37
N LEU A 109 -7.73 8.24 1.85
CA LEU A 109 -7.37 7.04 1.10
C LEU A 109 -8.46 5.95 1.13
N VAL A 110 -9.37 5.99 2.11
CA VAL A 110 -10.40 4.96 2.31
C VAL A 110 -11.23 4.66 1.04
N PRO A 111 -11.71 5.65 0.27
CA PRO A 111 -12.46 5.36 -0.95
C PRO A 111 -11.65 4.56 -1.98
N TYR A 112 -10.35 4.89 -2.15
CA TYR A 112 -9.46 4.20 -3.07
C TYR A 112 -9.14 2.77 -2.60
N LEU A 113 -8.93 2.59 -1.30
CA LEU A 113 -8.71 1.27 -0.70
C LEU A 113 -9.95 0.38 -0.81
N ALA A 114 -11.14 0.95 -0.59
CA ALA A 114 -12.41 0.26 -0.78
C ALA A 114 -12.62 -0.14 -2.25
N GLN A 115 -12.27 0.74 -3.19
CA GLN A 115 -12.35 0.45 -4.62
C GLN A 115 -11.37 -0.66 -5.04
N ALA A 116 -10.14 -0.65 -4.51
CA ALA A 116 -9.16 -1.70 -4.74
C ALA A 116 -9.66 -3.06 -4.22
N MET A 117 -10.26 -3.10 -3.03
CA MET A 117 -10.88 -4.32 -2.47
C MET A 117 -12.06 -4.82 -3.31
N ARG A 118 -12.93 -3.93 -3.77
CA ARG A 118 -14.04 -4.29 -4.67
C ARG A 118 -13.53 -4.86 -6.00
N THR A 119 -12.46 -4.29 -6.52
CA THR A 119 -11.83 -4.76 -7.75
C THR A 119 -11.24 -6.16 -7.56
N LEU A 120 -10.55 -6.42 -6.44
CA LEU A 120 -10.06 -7.76 -6.09
C LEU A 120 -11.21 -8.76 -5.97
N SER A 121 -12.31 -8.41 -5.28
CA SER A 121 -13.46 -9.30 -5.14
C SER A 121 -14.11 -9.63 -6.49
N CYS A 122 -14.26 -8.62 -7.37
CA CYS A 122 -14.77 -8.83 -8.72
C CYS A 122 -13.86 -9.76 -9.53
N ARG A 123 -12.54 -9.56 -9.49
CA ARG A 123 -11.59 -10.39 -10.24
C ARG A 123 -11.51 -11.82 -9.72
N ALA A 124 -11.53 -12.01 -8.41
CA ALA A 124 -11.59 -13.34 -7.81
C ALA A 124 -12.86 -14.09 -8.23
N ALA A 125 -14.02 -13.40 -8.22
CA ALA A 125 -15.28 -13.96 -8.69
C ALA A 125 -15.24 -14.28 -10.20
N MET A 126 -14.65 -13.41 -11.02
CA MET A 126 -14.46 -13.65 -12.45
C MET A 126 -13.60 -14.88 -12.73
N VAL A 127 -12.58 -15.15 -11.93
CA VAL A 127 -11.80 -16.39 -12.05
C VAL A 127 -12.67 -17.62 -11.82
N CYS A 128 -13.52 -17.62 -10.79
CA CYS A 128 -14.40 -18.75 -10.50
C CYS A 128 -15.50 -18.93 -11.54
N GLU A 129 -16.12 -17.85 -12.01
CA GLU A 129 -17.13 -17.94 -13.06
C GLU A 129 -16.51 -18.32 -14.42
N GLY A 130 -15.30 -17.84 -14.69
CA GLY A 130 -14.51 -18.27 -15.84
C GLY A 130 -14.21 -19.77 -15.82
N ILE A 131 -13.98 -20.36 -14.65
CA ILE A 131 -13.84 -21.82 -14.49
C ILE A 131 -15.17 -22.51 -14.78
N ASN A 132 -16.26 -22.03 -14.18
CA ASN A 132 -17.62 -22.54 -14.41
C ASN A 132 -17.97 -22.59 -15.90
N LEU A 133 -17.83 -21.47 -16.60
CA LEU A 133 -18.09 -21.34 -18.05
C LEU A 133 -17.09 -22.10 -18.94
N SER A 134 -15.95 -22.55 -18.39
CA SER A 134 -14.99 -23.39 -19.10
C SER A 134 -15.35 -24.87 -19.01
N THR A 135 -16.15 -25.28 -18.02
CA THR A 135 -16.57 -26.68 -17.86
C THR A 135 -17.52 -27.12 -18.98
N GLY A 136 -17.43 -28.41 -19.37
CA GLY A 136 -18.28 -28.99 -20.41
C GLY A 136 -17.92 -28.60 -21.85
N LYS A 137 -16.77 -27.97 -22.08
CA LYS A 137 -16.21 -27.72 -23.41
C LYS A 137 -15.25 -28.84 -23.81
N ALA A 138 -15.58 -29.59 -24.87
CA ALA A 138 -14.78 -30.74 -25.33
C ALA A 138 -13.47 -30.38 -26.10
N SER A 139 -13.15 -29.09 -26.29
CA SER A 139 -12.05 -28.68 -27.17
C SER A 139 -10.75 -28.50 -26.40
N LYS A 140 -9.59 -28.93 -26.91
CA LYS A 140 -8.29 -28.66 -26.24
C LYS A 140 -7.82 -27.19 -26.35
N THR A 141 -8.51 -26.35 -27.12
CA THR A 141 -8.11 -24.96 -27.37
C THR A 141 -8.97 -23.97 -26.58
N ALA A 142 -8.34 -22.89 -26.12
CA ALA A 142 -9.01 -21.82 -25.40
C ALA A 142 -10.03 -21.10 -26.30
N LYS A 143 -11.29 -21.05 -25.89
CA LYS A 143 -12.38 -20.38 -26.63
C LYS A 143 -12.72 -19.04 -25.98
N PRO A 144 -13.12 -18.02 -26.75
CA PRO A 144 -13.60 -16.77 -26.16
C PRO A 144 -14.86 -17.03 -25.31
N ILE A 145 -14.90 -16.44 -24.13
CA ILE A 145 -16.04 -16.39 -23.21
C ILE A 145 -16.24 -14.96 -22.76
N VAL A 146 -17.49 -14.58 -22.49
CA VAL A 146 -17.80 -13.34 -21.81
C VAL A 146 -18.19 -13.71 -20.39
N ILE A 147 -17.47 -13.16 -19.42
CA ILE A 147 -17.77 -13.38 -18.00
C ILE A 147 -18.56 -12.16 -17.55
N ASP A 148 -19.77 -12.41 -17.06
CA ASP A 148 -20.65 -11.38 -16.54
C ASP A 148 -20.98 -11.68 -15.08
N ILE A 149 -20.71 -10.72 -14.20
CA ILE A 149 -20.95 -10.83 -12.76
C ILE A 149 -21.66 -9.56 -12.33
N HIS A 150 -22.79 -9.74 -11.63
CA HIS A 150 -23.58 -8.63 -11.14
C HIS A 150 -22.74 -7.67 -10.29
N GLY A 151 -22.74 -6.39 -10.68
CA GLY A 151 -21.98 -5.33 -10.01
C GLY A 151 -20.51 -5.22 -10.41
N CYS A 152 -20.04 -6.05 -11.34
CA CYS A 152 -18.68 -5.98 -11.91
C CYS A 152 -18.74 -5.63 -13.41
N LEU A 153 -17.61 -5.19 -13.96
CA LEU A 153 -17.48 -4.95 -15.40
C LEU A 153 -17.39 -6.30 -16.14
N SER A 154 -18.23 -6.50 -17.15
CA SER A 154 -18.16 -7.70 -18.00
C SER A 154 -16.88 -7.67 -18.85
N LEU A 155 -16.09 -8.74 -18.81
CA LEU A 155 -14.81 -8.82 -19.50
C LEU A 155 -14.78 -10.00 -20.48
N PRO A 156 -14.28 -9.80 -21.71
CA PRO A 156 -13.99 -10.91 -22.60
C PRO A 156 -12.77 -11.67 -22.08
N ALA A 157 -12.95 -12.94 -21.77
CA ALA A 157 -11.92 -13.84 -21.30
C ALA A 157 -11.75 -15.04 -22.25
N ARG A 158 -10.71 -15.83 -22.01
CA ARG A 158 -10.49 -17.09 -22.71
C ARG A 158 -10.78 -18.24 -21.76
N SER A 159 -11.47 -19.27 -22.25
CA SER A 159 -11.74 -20.46 -21.46
C SER A 159 -10.44 -21.16 -21.10
N ILE A 160 -10.42 -21.77 -19.91
CA ILE A 160 -9.24 -22.38 -19.33
C ILE A 160 -9.15 -23.82 -19.85
N PRO A 161 -8.15 -24.16 -20.69
CA PRO A 161 -8.06 -25.50 -21.29
C PRO A 161 -7.92 -26.63 -20.26
N ALA A 162 -7.33 -26.33 -19.10
CA ALA A 162 -7.20 -27.28 -18.00
C ALA A 162 -8.55 -27.66 -17.34
N CYS A 163 -9.61 -26.87 -17.55
CA CYS A 163 -10.94 -27.09 -16.99
C CYS A 163 -11.94 -27.63 -18.03
N HIS A 164 -11.46 -27.98 -19.23
CA HIS A 164 -12.24 -28.58 -20.29
C HIS A 164 -12.46 -30.08 -20.00
N LEU A 165 -13.39 -30.37 -19.10
CA LEU A 165 -13.76 -31.72 -18.71
C LEU A 165 -14.81 -32.29 -19.68
N ASP A 166 -14.61 -33.55 -20.06
CA ASP A 166 -15.55 -34.28 -20.92
C ASP A 166 -16.76 -34.71 -20.09
N LYS A 167 -17.97 -34.51 -20.62
CA LYS A 167 -19.22 -34.49 -19.83
C LYS A 167 -19.57 -35.82 -19.13
N ASP A 168 -18.93 -36.93 -19.50
CA ASP A 168 -19.40 -38.27 -19.12
C ASP A 168 -18.58 -38.99 -18.04
N LYS A 169 -17.43 -38.45 -17.57
CA LYS A 169 -16.55 -39.18 -16.63
C LYS A 169 -16.29 -38.51 -15.27
N ASP A 170 -16.44 -37.19 -15.16
CA ASP A 170 -15.87 -36.44 -14.02
C ASP A 170 -16.86 -35.51 -13.30
N ALA A 171 -18.17 -35.83 -13.31
CA ALA A 171 -19.20 -34.97 -12.72
C ALA A 171 -19.02 -34.70 -11.21
N LEU A 172 -18.48 -35.68 -10.46
CA LEU A 172 -18.20 -35.52 -9.01
C LEU A 172 -17.00 -34.59 -8.74
N GLN A 173 -16.00 -34.58 -9.63
CA GLN A 173 -14.85 -33.66 -9.51
C GLN A 173 -15.22 -32.21 -9.86
N LEU A 174 -16.33 -32.02 -10.58
CA LEU A 174 -16.80 -30.71 -11.03
C LEU A 174 -17.39 -29.88 -9.88
N SER A 175 -18.26 -30.49 -9.07
CA SER A 175 -18.86 -29.82 -7.91
C SER A 175 -17.80 -29.42 -6.90
N ASP A 176 -16.83 -30.30 -6.67
CA ASP A 176 -15.73 -30.05 -5.74
C ASP A 176 -14.84 -28.91 -6.23
N ALA A 177 -14.56 -28.83 -7.53
CA ALA A 177 -13.79 -27.73 -8.12
C ALA A 177 -14.50 -26.37 -7.99
N PHE A 178 -15.82 -26.32 -8.11
CA PHE A 178 -16.59 -25.09 -7.96
C PHE A 178 -16.65 -24.61 -6.52
N GLN A 179 -16.97 -25.53 -5.60
CA GLN A 179 -17.02 -25.22 -4.18
C GLN A 179 -15.65 -24.78 -3.68
N TYR A 180 -14.59 -25.49 -4.10
CA TYR A 180 -13.21 -25.13 -3.80
C TYR A 180 -12.84 -23.72 -4.30
N CYS A 181 -13.28 -23.32 -5.50
CA CYS A 181 -13.03 -21.96 -5.99
C CYS A 181 -13.70 -20.89 -5.15
N SER A 182 -14.98 -21.10 -4.82
CA SER A 182 -15.74 -20.19 -3.97
C SER A 182 -15.11 -20.07 -2.56
N ASP A 183 -14.71 -21.20 -1.98
CA ASP A 183 -14.14 -21.25 -0.64
C ASP A 183 -12.76 -20.58 -0.57
N ILE A 184 -11.89 -20.82 -1.56
CA ILE A 184 -10.58 -20.18 -1.60
C ILE A 184 -10.69 -18.69 -1.93
N SER A 185 -11.53 -18.31 -2.89
CA SER A 185 -11.69 -16.89 -3.23
C SER A 185 -12.21 -16.09 -2.04
N SER A 186 -13.21 -16.60 -1.33
CA SER A 186 -13.74 -15.97 -0.11
C SER A 186 -12.70 -15.93 1.01
N SER A 187 -11.93 -17.00 1.22
CA SER A 187 -10.83 -17.05 2.19
C SER A 187 -9.73 -16.03 1.89
N ILE A 188 -9.33 -15.90 0.62
CA ILE A 188 -8.36 -14.88 0.16
C ILE A 188 -8.89 -13.48 0.42
N ILE A 189 -10.13 -13.18 0.01
CA ILE A 189 -10.73 -11.85 0.20
C ILE A 189 -10.78 -11.50 1.68
N LYS A 190 -11.20 -12.44 2.53
CA LYS A 190 -11.25 -12.24 3.98
C LYS A 190 -9.86 -11.96 4.56
N ARG A 191 -8.86 -12.75 4.18
CA ARG A 191 -7.48 -12.58 4.63
C ARG A 191 -6.89 -11.25 4.17
N GLU A 192 -7.08 -10.86 2.91
CA GLU A 192 -6.60 -9.58 2.40
C GLU A 192 -7.34 -8.40 3.07
N ALA A 193 -8.62 -8.54 3.43
CA ALA A 193 -9.35 -7.53 4.20
C ALA A 193 -8.78 -7.35 5.62
N GLU A 194 -8.43 -8.44 6.30
CA GLU A 194 -7.79 -8.39 7.62
C GLU A 194 -6.39 -7.77 7.55
N ILE A 195 -5.59 -8.15 6.54
CA ILE A 195 -4.28 -7.55 6.29
C ILE A 195 -4.42 -6.06 5.97
N LEU A 196 -5.38 -5.68 5.11
CA LEU A 196 -5.62 -4.29 4.76
C LEU A 196 -6.00 -3.47 5.99
N LYS A 197 -6.86 -4.00 6.88
CA LYS A 197 -7.22 -3.33 8.13
C LYS A 197 -5.97 -3.01 8.97
N MET A 198 -5.11 -4.00 9.17
CA MET A 198 -3.85 -3.82 9.91
C MET A 198 -2.94 -2.78 9.23
N LEU A 199 -2.85 -2.78 7.90
CA LEU A 199 -2.05 -1.81 7.14
C LEU A 199 -2.60 -0.38 7.27
N VAL A 200 -3.92 -0.22 7.26
CA VAL A 200 -4.59 1.07 7.45
C VAL A 200 -4.35 1.60 8.87
N GLU A 201 -4.44 0.73 9.88
CA GLU A 201 -4.12 1.10 11.27
C GLU A 201 -2.66 1.56 11.40
N TYR A 202 -1.73 0.84 10.76
CA TYR A 202 -0.33 1.20 10.73
C TYR A 202 -0.07 2.54 10.01
N ASP A 203 -0.65 2.74 8.82
CA ASP A 203 -0.51 3.99 8.05
C ASP A 203 -1.10 5.18 8.81
N ALA A 204 -2.27 5.01 9.44
CA ALA A 204 -2.88 6.03 10.28
C ALA A 204 -1.98 6.43 11.45
N ALA A 205 -1.45 5.45 12.19
CA ALA A 205 -0.53 5.69 13.30
C ALA A 205 0.75 6.41 12.82
N TYR A 206 1.32 5.97 11.69
CA TYR A 206 2.52 6.57 11.12
C TYR A 206 2.30 8.03 10.70
N ARG A 207 1.22 8.32 9.94
CA ARG A 207 0.90 9.68 9.49
C ARG A 207 0.56 10.60 10.66
N SER A 208 -0.18 10.13 11.66
CA SER A 208 -0.47 10.90 12.87
C SER A 208 0.79 11.21 13.68
N LEU A 209 1.73 10.26 13.79
CA LEU A 209 3.01 10.48 14.47
C LEU A 209 3.84 11.55 13.75
N LEU A 210 3.90 11.52 12.42
CA LEU A 210 4.59 12.55 11.64
C LEU A 210 3.96 13.94 11.81
N GLN A 211 2.63 14.03 11.86
CA GLN A 211 1.94 15.29 12.14
C GLN A 211 2.26 15.80 13.54
N PHE A 212 2.20 14.94 14.55
CA PHE A 212 2.55 15.28 15.93
C PHE A 212 4.02 15.71 16.05
N ALA A 213 4.94 15.02 15.39
CA ALA A 213 6.36 15.40 15.41
C ALA A 213 6.58 16.79 14.82
N GLY A 214 5.88 17.12 13.72
CA GLY A 214 5.94 18.45 13.12
C GLY A 214 5.40 19.54 14.04
N THR A 215 4.23 19.33 14.66
CA THR A 215 3.65 20.32 15.59
C THR A 215 4.43 20.43 16.90
N PHE A 216 5.04 19.34 17.37
CA PHE A 216 5.84 19.34 18.59
C PHE A 216 7.16 20.10 18.41
N ASP A 217 7.80 20.02 17.24
CA ASP A 217 9.01 20.80 16.94
C ASP A 217 8.71 22.31 16.95
N GLU A 218 7.60 22.72 16.33
CA GLU A 218 7.13 24.11 16.36
C GLU A 218 6.81 24.57 17.79
N PHE A 219 6.13 23.73 18.58
CA PHE A 219 5.89 24.00 20.00
C PHE A 219 7.20 24.16 20.79
N LEU A 220 8.21 23.31 20.57
CA LEU A 220 9.50 23.43 21.28
C LEU A 220 10.23 24.73 20.93
N LEU A 221 10.15 25.17 19.67
CA LEU A 221 10.72 26.45 19.24
C LEU A 221 10.03 27.64 19.93
N GLU A 222 8.71 27.63 20.02
CA GLU A 222 7.94 28.67 20.70
C GLU A 222 8.14 28.64 22.22
N LEU A 223 8.16 27.44 22.82
CA LEU A 223 8.40 27.24 24.24
C LEU A 223 9.77 27.77 24.66
N ARG A 224 10.80 27.56 23.82
CA ARG A 224 12.15 28.10 24.07
C ARG A 224 12.13 29.61 24.22
N TRP A 225 11.44 30.33 23.32
CA TRP A 225 11.35 31.78 23.39
C TRP A 225 10.52 32.25 24.58
N THR A 226 9.40 31.58 24.85
CA THR A 226 8.48 31.92 25.94
C THR A 226 9.13 31.69 27.32
N LEU A 227 9.82 30.57 27.52
CA LEU A 227 10.56 30.28 28.75
C LEU A 227 11.75 31.21 28.94
N ALA A 228 12.53 31.48 27.89
CA ALA A 228 13.65 32.42 27.98
C ALA A 228 13.16 33.85 28.30
N GLY A 229 12.02 34.26 27.74
CA GLY A 229 11.37 35.53 28.02
C GLY A 229 10.88 35.64 29.46
N SER A 230 10.15 34.64 29.96
CA SER A 230 9.63 34.62 31.32
C SER A 230 10.74 34.54 32.36
N ILE A 231 11.78 33.71 32.16
CA ILE A 231 12.94 33.66 33.06
C ILE A 231 13.68 35.00 33.09
N ARG A 232 13.87 35.66 31.95
CA ARG A 232 14.46 37.02 31.91
C ARG A 232 13.61 38.03 32.68
N GLN A 233 12.29 38.01 32.49
CA GLN A 233 11.39 38.89 33.21
C GLN A 233 11.42 38.60 34.72
N SER A 234 11.35 37.35 35.15
CA SER A 234 11.48 36.96 36.56
C SER A 234 12.84 37.35 37.14
N ALA A 235 13.95 37.15 36.41
CA ALA A 235 15.28 37.58 36.83
C ALA A 235 15.38 39.11 36.95
N SER A 236 14.70 39.86 36.07
CA SER A 236 14.63 41.33 36.16
C SER A 236 13.81 41.80 37.36
N VAL A 237 12.71 41.11 37.69
CA VAL A 237 11.88 41.38 38.88
C VAL A 237 12.66 41.04 40.15
N ILE A 238 13.37 39.92 40.19
CA ILE A 238 14.24 39.54 41.32
C ILE A 238 15.39 40.55 41.47
N GLY A 239 16.02 40.97 40.37
CA GLY A 239 17.04 42.02 40.37
C GLY A 239 16.50 43.38 40.83
N TRP A 240 15.23 43.69 40.52
CA TRP A 240 14.56 44.90 41.02
C TRP A 240 14.18 44.78 42.50
N MET A 241 13.66 43.63 42.95
CA MET A 241 13.35 43.35 44.36
C MET A 241 14.60 43.34 45.24
N GLY A 242 15.75 42.90 44.73
CA GLY A 242 17.05 43.00 45.42
C GLY A 242 17.55 44.44 45.62
N ARG A 243 16.96 45.44 44.94
CA ARG A 243 17.23 46.87 45.20
C ARG A 243 16.32 47.46 46.29
N ILE A 244 15.32 46.72 46.76
CA ILE A 244 14.47 47.12 47.88
C ILE A 244 15.19 46.70 49.17
N PRO A 245 15.65 47.64 50.01
CA PRO A 245 16.54 47.36 51.16
C PRO A 245 15.99 46.36 52.19
N CYS A 246 14.69 46.07 52.17
CA CYS A 246 14.01 45.21 53.14
C CYS A 246 14.04 43.71 52.81
N PHE A 247 14.48 43.29 51.62
CA PHE A 247 14.44 41.88 51.20
C PHE A 247 15.74 41.10 51.46
N LEU A 248 16.85 41.80 51.73
CA LEU A 248 18.15 41.22 52.08
C LEU A 248 18.46 41.52 53.55
N ALA A 249 17.77 40.81 54.45
CA ALA A 249 18.23 40.52 55.82
C ALA A 249 18.56 41.68 56.80
N SER A 250 18.06 42.89 56.62
CA SER A 250 18.06 43.88 57.72
C SER A 250 16.87 44.85 57.64
N CYS A 251 15.70 44.38 58.08
CA CYS A 251 14.62 45.27 58.50
C CYS A 251 14.90 45.73 59.93
N ASP A 252 15.76 46.73 60.12
CA ASP A 252 15.72 47.51 61.36
C ASP A 252 14.43 48.34 61.33
N ALA A 253 13.48 47.98 62.19
CA ALA A 253 12.21 48.69 62.30
C ALA A 253 12.46 50.11 62.84
N TYR A 254 11.93 51.11 62.13
CA TYR A 254 11.83 52.49 62.60
C TYR A 254 10.37 52.76 63.01
N PRO A 255 10.09 53.41 64.16
CA PRO A 255 11.03 54.07 65.06
C PRO A 255 11.76 53.10 66.01
N PRO A 256 12.96 53.45 66.50
CA PRO A 256 13.70 52.62 67.46
C PRO A 256 12.88 52.41 68.74
N PRO A 257 12.92 51.23 69.37
CA PRO A 257 12.24 51.03 70.65
C PRO A 257 12.81 52.00 71.68
N ASP A 258 11.91 52.71 72.37
CA ASP A 258 12.25 53.66 73.42
C ASP A 258 13.24 53.03 74.40
N LYS A 259 14.30 53.77 74.74
CA LYS A 259 15.23 53.37 75.80
C LYS A 259 14.45 53.32 77.11
N VAL A 260 13.97 52.13 77.46
CA VAL A 260 13.42 51.82 78.78
C VAL A 260 14.53 52.07 79.80
N ARG A 261 14.25 53.02 80.70
CA ARG A 261 14.97 53.26 81.94
C ARG A 261 14.39 52.35 83.01
#